data_AF-A0A1I7M746-F1
#
_entry.id   AF-A0A1I7M746-F1
#
_cell.length_a   1.000
_cell.length_b   1.000
_cell.length_c   1.000
_cell.angle_alpha   90.00
_cell.angle_beta   90.00
_cell.angle_gamma   90.00
#
_symmetry.space_group_name_H-M   'P 1'
#
loop_
_entity.id
_entity.type
_entity.pdbx_description
1 polymer ?
#
loop_
_entity_poly.entity_id
_entity_poly.type
_entity_poly.pdbx_seq_one_letter_code
_entity_poly.pdbx_strand_id
1 'polypeptide(L)'
;NQIDQMAADSGFNGTNLLAGDTVNVSFNEKGTSSLKVSGTAVTASGLNLVAVGQTDFQDSNSINAVIATINSANSALQNQASTLGANLAVVQNRQDFTKQMINVLDTGAANLTNADLNEEAANSQALSTRNSLGISALSLANQAQQGILQLLRG
;
A
#
# COMPACT_ATOMS: atom_id res chain seq x y z
N ASN A 1 25.31 4.32 -29.30
CA ASN A 1 24.73 5.68 -29.33
C ASN A 1 24.42 6.07 -27.88
N GLN A 2 24.66 7.32 -27.46
CA GLN A 2 24.46 7.74 -26.06
C GLN A 2 23.00 7.64 -25.62
N ILE A 3 22.04 7.89 -26.51
CA ILE A 3 20.60 7.74 -26.21
C ILE A 3 20.28 6.30 -25.82
N ASP A 4 20.72 5.34 -26.65
CA ASP A 4 20.50 3.92 -26.40
C ASP A 4 21.19 3.45 -25.11
N GLN A 5 22.39 3.97 -24.81
CA GLN A 5 23.11 3.64 -23.57
C GLN A 5 22.37 4.16 -22.34
N MET A 6 21.93 5.42 -22.34
CA MET A 6 21.16 5.97 -21.22
C MET A 6 19.84 5.23 -21.00
N ALA A 7 19.15 4.86 -22.08
CA ALA A 7 17.93 4.05 -21.99
C ALA A 7 18.21 2.62 -21.52
N ALA A 8 19.34 2.02 -21.86
CA ALA A 8 19.74 0.70 -21.34
C ALA A 8 20.09 0.75 -19.84
N ASP A 9 20.74 1.82 -19.40
CA ASP A 9 21.22 2.00 -18.03
C ASP A 9 20.11 2.43 -17.03
N SER A 10 18.91 2.79 -17.50
CA SER A 10 17.79 3.23 -16.66
C SER A 10 17.04 2.11 -15.94
N GLY A 11 17.57 0.88 -15.96
CA GLY A 11 16.95 -0.26 -15.29
C GLY A 11 16.94 -0.10 -13.76
N PHE A 12 15.84 -0.50 -13.12
CA PHE A 12 15.70 -0.56 -11.67
C PHE A 12 15.20 -1.94 -11.25
N ASN A 13 15.93 -2.58 -10.33
CA ASN A 13 15.59 -3.90 -9.78
C ASN A 13 15.26 -4.96 -10.85
N GLY A 14 16.02 -4.97 -11.94
CA GLY A 14 15.84 -5.92 -13.06
C GLY A 14 14.70 -5.60 -14.03
N THR A 15 14.05 -4.43 -13.91
CA THR A 15 13.06 -3.96 -14.90
C THR A 15 13.48 -2.63 -15.50
N ASN A 16 13.31 -2.46 -16.81
CA ASN A 16 13.63 -1.23 -17.51
C ASN A 16 12.48 -0.80 -18.45
N LEU A 17 11.69 0.18 -17.98
CA LEU A 17 10.57 0.73 -18.75
C LEU A 17 11.02 1.49 -20.01
N LEU A 18 12.27 1.95 -20.09
CA LEU A 18 12.83 2.55 -21.31
C LEU A 18 13.44 1.51 -22.25
N ALA A 19 13.58 0.25 -21.83
CA ALA A 19 13.89 -0.87 -22.71
C ALA A 19 12.62 -1.55 -23.27
N GLY A 20 11.43 -1.11 -22.84
CA GLY A 20 10.15 -1.70 -23.23
C GLY A 20 9.61 -2.74 -22.25
N ASP A 21 10.24 -2.92 -21.09
CA ASP A 21 9.74 -3.85 -20.08
C ASP A 21 8.41 -3.38 -19.50
N THR A 22 7.72 -4.29 -18.82
CA THR A 22 6.45 -4.03 -18.14
C THR A 22 6.58 -4.28 -16.65
N VAL A 23 6.07 -3.36 -15.84
CA VAL A 23 5.89 -3.54 -14.39
C VAL A 23 4.41 -3.76 -14.10
N ASN A 24 4.09 -4.79 -13.32
CA ASN A 24 2.73 -4.96 -12.78
C ASN A 24 2.72 -4.57 -11.30
N VAL A 25 2.04 -3.46 -10.99
CA VAL A 25 1.89 -2.98 -9.62
C VAL A 25 0.61 -3.59 -9.03
N SER A 26 0.75 -4.45 -8.01
CA SER A 26 -0.40 -5.00 -7.29
C SER A 26 -0.84 -4.03 -6.19
N PHE A 27 -2.15 -3.80 -6.07
CA PHE A 27 -2.76 -3.00 -5.01
C PHE A 27 -3.43 -3.84 -3.92
N ASN A 28 -3.40 -5.18 -4.04
CA ASN A 28 -3.89 -6.09 -3.01
C ASN A 28 -3.10 -7.41 -3.00
N GLU A 29 -3.27 -8.19 -1.94
CA GLU A 29 -2.50 -9.42 -1.69
C GLU A 29 -2.78 -10.50 -2.74
N LYS A 30 -3.99 -10.48 -3.32
CA LYS A 30 -4.45 -11.47 -4.30
C LYS A 30 -4.16 -11.06 -5.76
N GLY A 31 -3.62 -9.86 -6.00
CA GLY A 31 -3.33 -9.38 -7.36
C GLY A 31 -4.55 -9.05 -8.22
N THR A 32 -5.77 -9.11 -7.67
CA THR A 32 -7.01 -8.85 -8.43
C THR A 32 -7.23 -7.37 -8.70
N SER A 33 -6.57 -6.49 -7.94
CA SER A 33 -6.50 -5.06 -8.20
C SER A 33 -5.06 -4.72 -8.53
N SER A 34 -4.79 -4.29 -9.76
CA SER A 34 -3.44 -3.98 -10.21
C SER A 34 -3.42 -2.92 -11.30
N LEU A 35 -2.24 -2.34 -11.51
CA LEU A 35 -1.92 -1.46 -12.63
C LEU A 35 -0.76 -2.05 -13.42
N LYS A 36 -1.00 -2.31 -14.70
CA LYS A 36 0.06 -2.69 -15.64
C LYS A 36 0.67 -1.42 -16.24
N VAL A 37 1.93 -1.16 -15.92
CA VAL A 37 2.72 -0.07 -16.48
C VAL A 37 3.61 -0.66 -17.58
N SER A 38 3.25 -0.38 -18.84
CA SER A 38 4.03 -0.85 -19.99
C SER A 38 5.03 0.24 -20.38
N GLY A 39 6.29 -0.13 -20.42
CA GLY A 39 7.37 0.68 -20.96
C GLY A 39 7.35 0.70 -22.49
N THR A 40 8.07 1.66 -23.06
CA THR A 40 8.32 1.75 -24.50
C THR A 40 9.83 1.84 -24.69
N ALA A 41 10.37 1.05 -25.62
CA ALA A 41 11.80 1.10 -25.92
C ALA A 41 12.19 2.49 -26.46
N VAL A 42 13.00 3.21 -25.70
CA VAL A 42 13.59 4.49 -26.10
C VAL A 42 14.93 4.20 -26.75
N THR A 43 14.93 4.19 -28.08
CA THR A 43 16.16 4.07 -28.87
C THR A 43 16.23 5.21 -29.85
N ALA A 44 17.43 5.59 -30.26
CA ALA A 44 17.63 6.58 -31.31
C ALA A 44 16.86 6.19 -32.58
N SER A 45 16.92 4.92 -32.98
CA SER A 45 16.14 4.41 -34.12
C SER A 45 14.63 4.50 -33.90
N GLY A 46 14.13 4.16 -32.70
CA GLY A 46 12.70 4.25 -32.36
C GLY A 46 12.19 5.69 -32.30
N LEU A 47 13.07 6.65 -32.01
CA LEU A 47 12.79 8.09 -32.07
C LEU A 47 13.03 8.69 -33.47
N ASN A 48 13.34 7.86 -34.47
CA ASN A 48 13.71 8.27 -35.83
C ASN A 48 14.92 9.22 -35.89
N LEU A 49 15.81 9.13 -34.90
CA LEU A 49 17.07 9.86 -34.86
C LEU A 49 18.14 9.06 -35.59
N VAL A 50 18.53 9.56 -36.76
CA VAL A 50 19.62 9.02 -37.57
C VAL A 50 20.90 9.83 -37.38
N ALA A 51 22.04 9.23 -37.70
CA ALA A 51 23.31 9.95 -37.69
C ALA A 51 23.27 11.06 -38.75
N VAL A 52 23.55 12.28 -38.31
CA VAL A 52 23.63 13.44 -39.20
C VAL A 52 25.01 13.52 -39.86
N GLY A 53 25.05 13.97 -41.10
CA GLY A 53 26.25 14.16 -41.91
C GLY A 53 26.37 15.55 -42.50
N GLN A 54 27.38 15.75 -43.35
CA GLN A 54 27.66 17.04 -43.98
C GLN A 54 26.46 17.59 -44.76
N THR A 55 25.66 16.73 -45.41
CA THR A 55 24.49 17.11 -46.21
C THR A 55 23.32 17.64 -45.38
N ASP A 56 23.23 17.27 -44.11
CA ASP A 56 22.11 17.65 -43.25
C ASP A 56 22.21 19.10 -42.75
N PHE A 57 23.37 19.74 -42.95
CA PHE A 57 23.65 21.12 -42.54
C PHE A 57 24.07 22.03 -43.70
N GLN A 58 23.77 21.65 -44.95
CA GLN A 58 24.19 22.43 -46.13
C GLN A 58 23.34 23.66 -46.39
N ASP A 59 22.04 23.60 -46.05
CA ASP A 59 21.13 24.71 -46.26
C ASP A 59 20.04 24.79 -45.18
N SER A 60 19.26 25.86 -45.21
CA SER A 60 18.19 26.07 -44.23
C SER A 60 17.13 24.97 -44.26
N ASN A 61 16.87 24.34 -45.40
CA ASN A 61 15.86 23.29 -45.51
C ASN A 61 16.34 21.99 -44.85
N SER A 62 17.60 21.60 -45.08
CA SER A 62 18.19 20.43 -44.44
C SER A 62 18.25 20.59 -42.92
N ILE A 63 18.64 21.78 -42.44
CA ILE A 63 18.67 22.10 -41.00
C ILE A 63 17.26 22.03 -40.40
N ASN A 64 16.25 22.59 -41.07
CA ASN A 64 14.87 22.54 -40.60
C ASN A 64 14.33 21.11 -40.53
N ALA A 65 14.74 20.21 -41.42
CA ALA A 65 14.37 18.80 -41.37
C ALA A 65 14.96 18.08 -40.15
N VAL A 66 16.23 18.36 -39.80
CA VAL A 66 16.87 17.84 -38.58
C VAL A 66 16.14 18.36 -37.33
N ILE A 67 15.84 19.67 -37.27
CA ILE A 67 15.10 20.27 -36.16
C ILE A 67 13.72 19.63 -36.01
N ALA A 68 12.99 19.43 -37.10
CA ALA A 68 11.67 18.78 -37.08
C ALA A 68 11.74 17.34 -36.52
N THR A 69 12.80 16.60 -36.87
CA THR A 69 13.04 15.25 -36.37
C THR A 69 13.32 15.27 -34.86
N ILE A 70 14.19 16.17 -34.39
CA ILE A 70 14.49 16.33 -32.96
C ILE A 70 13.24 16.74 -32.17
N ASN A 71 12.44 17.66 -32.69
CA ASN A 71 11.19 18.09 -32.06
C ASN A 71 10.19 16.93 -31.94
N SER A 72 10.08 16.11 -32.98
CA SER A 72 9.21 14.92 -32.96
C SER A 72 9.68 13.90 -31.92
N ALA A 73 10.99 13.64 -31.84
CA ALA A 73 11.58 12.79 -30.82
C ALA A 73 11.32 13.33 -29.40
N ASN A 74 11.46 14.64 -29.19
CA ASN A 74 11.17 15.29 -27.91
C ASN A 74 9.69 15.17 -27.51
N SER A 75 8.76 15.40 -28.44
CA SER A 75 7.33 15.20 -28.18
C SER A 75 7.00 13.75 -27.83
N ALA A 76 7.61 12.78 -28.49
CA ALA A 76 7.44 11.36 -28.15
C ALA A 76 7.91 11.05 -26.72
N LEU A 77 9.08 11.58 -26.31
CA LEU A 77 9.59 11.42 -24.95
C LEU A 77 8.70 12.11 -23.90
N GLN A 78 8.17 13.29 -24.18
CA GLN A 78 7.25 13.99 -23.28
C GLN A 78 5.93 13.22 -23.11
N ASN A 79 5.39 12.64 -24.18
CA ASN A 79 4.20 11.80 -24.11
C ASN A 79 4.43 10.54 -23.26
N GLN A 80 5.59 9.89 -23.42
CA GLN A 80 5.97 8.75 -22.59
C GLN A 80 6.12 9.16 -21.12
N ALA A 81 6.81 10.27 -20.84
CA ALA A 81 6.99 10.79 -19.49
C ALA A 81 5.65 11.16 -18.82
N SER A 82 4.73 11.77 -19.57
CA SER A 82 3.38 12.09 -19.11
C SER A 82 2.60 10.83 -18.73
N THR A 83 2.67 9.79 -19.55
CA THR A 83 2.03 8.49 -19.29
C THR A 83 2.59 7.84 -18.03
N LEU A 84 3.93 7.82 -17.88
CA LEU A 84 4.57 7.29 -16.67
C LEU A 84 4.22 8.13 -15.42
N GLY A 85 4.15 9.45 -15.54
CA GLY A 85 3.74 10.36 -14.47
C GLY A 85 2.29 10.14 -14.03
N ALA A 86 1.37 9.94 -14.98
CA ALA A 86 -0.02 9.60 -14.67
C ALA A 86 -0.13 8.26 -13.94
N ASN A 87 0.60 7.24 -14.39
CA ASN A 87 0.67 5.95 -13.69
C ASN A 87 1.25 6.08 -12.27
N LEU A 88 2.30 6.88 -12.08
CA LEU A 88 2.87 7.15 -10.77
C LEU A 88 1.85 7.81 -9.84
N ALA A 89 1.10 8.80 -10.32
CA ALA A 89 0.05 9.47 -9.54
C ALA A 89 -1.04 8.47 -9.09
N VAL A 90 -1.44 7.54 -9.97
CA VAL A 90 -2.38 6.46 -9.61
C VAL A 90 -1.79 5.59 -8.49
N VAL A 91 -0.52 5.17 -8.62
CA VAL A 91 0.15 4.34 -7.61
C VAL A 91 0.24 5.06 -6.27
N GLN A 92 0.62 6.34 -6.26
CA GLN A 92 0.70 7.16 -5.04
C GLN A 92 -0.67 7.30 -4.36
N ASN A 93 -1.71 7.63 -5.12
CA ASN A 93 -3.08 7.73 -4.58
C ASN A 93 -3.55 6.40 -3.96
N ARG A 94 -3.25 5.27 -4.61
CA ARG A 94 -3.60 3.93 -4.09
C ARG A 94 -2.79 3.58 -2.85
N GLN A 95 -1.52 3.96 -2.80
CA GLN A 95 -0.68 3.78 -1.62
C GLN A 95 -1.24 4.54 -0.43
N ASP A 96 -1.60 5.80 -0.60
CA ASP A 96 -2.12 6.65 0.48
C ASP A 96 -3.49 6.18 0.95
N PHE A 97 -4.40 5.84 0.03
CA PHE A 97 -5.68 5.20 0.37
C PHE A 97 -5.47 3.93 1.22
N THR A 98 -4.53 3.08 0.81
CA THR A 98 -4.26 1.82 1.52
C THR A 98 -3.72 2.08 2.92
N LYS A 99 -2.80 3.04 3.09
CA LYS A 99 -2.30 3.46 4.42
C LYS A 99 -3.43 3.98 5.31
N GLN A 100 -4.30 4.83 4.78
CA GLN A 100 -5.46 5.35 5.52
C GLN A 100 -6.42 4.23 5.91
N MET A 101 -6.70 3.30 4.99
CA MET A 101 -7.53 2.13 5.26
C MET A 101 -6.94 1.26 6.37
N ILE A 102 -5.62 1.01 6.34
CA ILE A 102 -4.92 0.27 7.40
C ILE A 102 -5.11 0.97 8.75
N ASN A 103 -4.92 2.29 8.84
CA ASN A 103 -5.08 3.02 10.09
C ASN A 103 -6.52 2.95 10.63
N VAL A 104 -7.52 3.07 9.75
CA VAL A 104 -8.94 2.95 10.13
C VAL A 104 -9.26 1.53 10.60
N LEU A 105 -8.77 0.51 9.89
CA LEU A 105 -8.98 -0.89 10.26
C LEU A 105 -8.27 -1.26 11.56
N ASP A 106 -7.06 -0.73 11.80
CA ASP A 106 -6.32 -0.92 13.05
C ASP A 106 -7.08 -0.31 14.24
N THR A 107 -7.56 0.93 14.09
CA THR A 107 -8.40 1.59 15.11
C THR A 107 -9.73 0.86 15.30
N GLY A 108 -10.37 0.41 14.22
CA GLY A 108 -11.62 -0.34 14.27
C GLY A 108 -11.45 -1.70 14.95
N ALA A 109 -10.38 -2.43 14.63
CA ALA A 109 -10.03 -3.69 15.27
C ALA A 109 -9.69 -3.48 16.76
N ALA A 110 -8.95 -2.42 17.10
CA ALA A 110 -8.71 -2.02 18.48
C ALA A 110 -10.03 -1.73 19.19
N ASN A 111 -10.98 -1.01 18.60
CA ASN A 111 -12.29 -0.76 19.23
C ASN A 111 -13.15 -2.02 19.40
N LEU A 112 -13.04 -3.01 18.51
CA LEU A 112 -13.75 -4.29 18.64
C LEU A 112 -13.07 -5.27 19.60
N THR A 113 -11.75 -5.17 19.76
CA THR A 113 -10.94 -6.07 20.60
C THR A 113 -10.64 -5.49 21.97
N ASN A 114 -10.65 -4.15 22.09
CA ASN A 114 -10.81 -3.46 23.36
C ASN A 114 -12.20 -3.84 23.84
N ALA A 115 -12.28 -4.96 24.56
CA ALA A 115 -13.42 -5.29 25.37
C ALA A 115 -13.85 -4.03 26.11
N ASP A 116 -15.14 -3.82 26.25
CA ASP A 116 -15.67 -2.69 27.01
C ASP A 116 -15.14 -2.85 28.44
N LEU A 117 -13.98 -2.25 28.73
CA LEU A 117 -13.24 -2.47 29.98
C LEU A 117 -14.13 -2.11 31.17
N ASN A 118 -15.10 -1.23 30.95
CA ASN A 118 -16.14 -0.90 31.90
C ASN A 118 -17.10 -2.07 32.15
N GLU A 119 -17.55 -2.78 31.10
CA GLU A 119 -18.42 -3.96 31.24
C GLU A 119 -17.65 -5.14 31.85
N GLU A 120 -16.42 -5.39 31.42
CA GLU A 120 -15.58 -6.44 32.01
C GLU A 120 -15.21 -6.11 33.47
N ALA A 121 -14.94 -4.84 33.79
CA ALA A 121 -14.71 -4.38 35.17
C ALA A 121 -15.98 -4.48 36.03
N ALA A 122 -17.15 -4.11 35.49
CA ALA A 122 -18.44 -4.26 36.18
C ALA A 122 -18.77 -5.73 36.42
N ASN A 123 -18.54 -6.61 35.45
CA ASN A 123 -18.74 -8.05 35.55
C ASN A 123 -17.76 -8.68 36.56
N SER A 124 -16.50 -8.27 36.56
CA SER A 124 -15.49 -8.67 37.55
C SER A 124 -15.88 -8.23 38.98
N GLN A 125 -16.33 -6.98 39.15
CA GLN A 125 -16.80 -6.45 40.43
C GLN A 125 -18.07 -7.18 40.91
N ALA A 126 -19.00 -7.46 40.00
CA ALA A 126 -20.20 -8.23 40.28
C ALA A 126 -19.85 -9.67 40.68
N LEU A 127 -18.89 -10.31 40.00
CA LEU A 127 -18.41 -11.65 40.32
C LEU A 127 -17.75 -11.70 41.71
N SER A 128 -16.88 -10.74 42.03
CA SER A 128 -16.26 -10.60 43.35
C SER A 128 -17.31 -10.43 44.46
N THR A 129 -18.31 -9.57 44.21
CA THR A 129 -19.44 -9.36 45.12
C THR A 129 -20.24 -10.65 45.32
N ARG A 130 -20.55 -11.38 44.23
CA ARG A 130 -21.27 -12.65 44.28
C ARG A 130 -20.50 -13.72 45.04
N ASN A 131 -19.19 -13.80 44.89
CA ASN A 131 -18.34 -14.74 45.62
C ASN A 131 -18.30 -14.43 47.12
N SER A 132 -18.17 -13.15 47.49
CA SER A 132 -18.23 -12.71 48.91
C SER A 132 -19.57 -13.05 49.56
N LEU A 133 -20.68 -12.80 48.85
CA LEU A 133 -22.02 -13.19 49.29
C LEU A 133 -22.15 -14.72 49.41
N GLY A 134 -21.59 -15.49 48.47
CA GLY A 134 -21.59 -16.96 48.51
C GLY A 134 -20.83 -17.53 49.71
N ILE A 135 -19.65 -17.00 50.02
CA ILE A 135 -18.85 -17.39 51.20
C ILE A 135 -19.58 -17.03 52.49
N SER A 136 -20.17 -15.84 52.56
CA SER A 136 -20.92 -15.38 53.74
C SER A 136 -22.18 -16.22 53.98
N ALA A 137 -22.92 -16.53 52.92
CA ALA A 137 -24.09 -17.41 52.98
C ALA A 137 -23.70 -18.84 53.40
N LEU A 138 -22.59 -19.39 52.91
CA LEU A 138 -22.08 -20.70 53.31
C LEU A 138 -21.60 -20.72 54.77
N SER A 139 -20.91 -19.67 55.22
CA SER A 139 -20.50 -19.51 56.62
C SER A 139 -21.72 -19.48 57.55
N LEU A 140 -22.74 -18.69 57.18
CA LEU A 140 -23.99 -18.60 57.94
C LEU A 140 -24.75 -19.93 57.96
N ALA A 141 -24.79 -20.66 56.84
CA ALA A 141 -25.39 -21.98 56.78
C ALA A 141 -24.68 -22.98 57.71
N ASN A 142 -23.34 -23.00 57.72
CA ASN A 142 -22.56 -23.86 58.62
C ASN A 142 -22.75 -23.49 60.10
N GLN A 143 -22.81 -22.19 60.44
CA GLN A 143 -23.10 -21.72 61.80
C GLN A 143 -24.52 -22.11 62.24
N ALA A 144 -25.52 -21.96 61.37
CA ALA A 144 -26.89 -22.37 61.65
C ALA A 144 -26.98 -23.89 61.92
N GLN A 145 -26.25 -24.71 61.14
CA GLN A 145 -26.24 -26.17 61.29
C GLN A 145 -25.52 -26.61 62.59
N GLN A 146 -24.46 -25.92 63.02
CA GLN A 146 -23.81 -26.15 64.30
C GLN A 146 -24.66 -25.69 65.50
N GLY A 147 -25.38 -24.56 65.37
CA GLY A 147 -26.32 -24.09 66.39
C GLY A 147 -27.47 -25.07 66.64
N ILE A 148 -28.00 -25.69 65.57
CA ILE A 148 -29.01 -26.77 65.68
C ILE A 148 -28.42 -28.00 66.40
N LEU A 149 -27.17 -28.37 66.11
CA LEU A 149 -26.50 -29.49 66.78
C LEU A 149 -26.19 -29.22 68.26
N GLN A 150 -25.96 -27.96 68.66
CA GLN A 150 -25.84 -27.57 70.07
C GLN A 150 -27.19 -27.65 70.81
N LEU A 151 -28.29 -27.26 70.15
CA LEU A 151 -29.65 -27.38 70.69
C LEU A 151 -30.13 -28.84 70.82
N LEU A 152 -29.66 -29.74 69.96
CA LEU A 152 -29.97 -31.18 70.06
C LEU A 152 -29.08 -31.94 71.07
N ARG A 153 -28.02 -31.31 71.60
CA ARG A 153 -27.09 -31.91 72.58
C ARG A 153 -27.22 -31.32 73.99
N GLY A 154 -28.06 -30.30 74.17
CA GLY A 154 -28.42 -29.69 75.46
C GLY A 154 -29.69 -30.26 76.06
#